data_AF-A0A8T6X6Z4-F1
#
_entry.id   AF-A0A8T6X6Z4-F1
#
_cell.length_a   1.000
_cell.length_b   1.000
_cell.length_c   1.000
_cell.angle_alpha   90.00
_cell.angle_beta   90.00
_cell.angle_gamma   90.00
#
_symmetry.space_group_name_H-M   'P 1'
#
loop_
_entity.id
_entity.type
_entity.pdbx_description
1 polymer ?
#
loop_
_entity_poly.entity_id
_entity_poly.type
_entity_poly.pdbx_seq_one_letter_code
_entity_poly.pdbx_strand_id
1 'polypeptide(L)' 'LNPNNSEAWTEKGEALEEQGKVDDALDCFERAIDANPKNEIAHKDKGLALLKIDMSEEALR' A
#
# COMPACT_ATOMS: atom_id res chain seq x y z
N LEU A 1 -6.16 -7.54 -15.11
CA LEU A 1 -5.75 -6.20 -14.62
C LEU A 1 -4.55 -5.77 -15.44
N ASN A 2 -4.59 -4.58 -16.04
CA ASN A 2 -3.43 -4.05 -16.77
C ASN A 2 -2.28 -3.86 -15.76
N PRO A 3 -1.11 -4.50 -15.96
CA PRO A 3 -0.01 -4.42 -15.00
C PRO A 3 0.53 -3.00 -14.80
N ASN A 4 0.25 -2.10 -15.75
CA ASN A 4 0.66 -0.69 -15.72
C ASN A 4 -0.43 0.26 -15.19
N ASN A 5 -1.56 -0.25 -14.70
CA ASN A 5 -2.57 0.62 -14.10
C ASN A 5 -2.23 0.87 -12.63
N SER A 6 -1.49 1.96 -12.40
CA SER A 6 -1.14 2.46 -11.07
C SER A 6 -2.36 2.62 -10.16
N GLU A 7 -3.48 3.18 -10.66
CA GLU A 7 -4.70 3.37 -9.86
C GLU A 7 -5.29 2.03 -9.40
N ALA A 8 -5.34 1.03 -10.28
CA ALA A 8 -5.86 -0.28 -9.93
C ALA A 8 -5.00 -1.00 -8.87
N TRP A 9 -3.68 -0.77 -8.88
CA TRP A 9 -2.79 -1.27 -7.82
C TRP A 9 -3.02 -0.54 -6.51
N THR A 10 -3.22 0.78 -6.54
CA THR A 10 -3.59 1.57 -5.35
C THR A 10 -4.91 1.09 -4.74
N GLU A 11 -5.99 1.01 -5.52
CA GLU A 11 -7.31 0.55 -5.03
C GLU A 11 -7.24 -0.86 -4.44
N LYS A 12 -6.45 -1.75 -5.06
CA LYS A 12 -6.24 -3.10 -4.53
C LYS A 12 -5.49 -3.05 -3.18
N GLY A 13 -4.49 -2.18 -3.05
CA GLY A 13 -3.74 -1.98 -1.81
C GLY A 13 -4.64 -1.48 -0.69
N GLU A 14 -5.45 -0.45 -0.94
CA GLU A 14 -6.44 0.07 0.00
C GLU A 14 -7.40 -1.04 0.49
N ALA A 15 -7.96 -1.82 -0.44
CA ALA A 15 -8.87 -2.92 -0.10
C ALA A 15 -8.21 -4.04 0.72
N LEU A 16 -6.89 -4.26 0.57
CA LEU A 16 -6.13 -5.23 1.37
C LEU A 16 -5.80 -4.67 2.75
N GLU A 17 -5.49 -3.38 2.85
CA GLU A 17 -5.25 -2.70 4.11
C GLU A 17 -6.49 -2.71 5.01
N GLU A 18 -7.68 -2.49 4.43
CA GLU A 18 -8.98 -2.61 5.10
C GLU A 18 -9.24 -4.03 5.63
N GLN A 19 -8.70 -5.05 4.96
CA GLN A 19 -8.74 -6.45 5.42
C GLN A 19 -7.67 -6.77 6.48
N GLY A 20 -6.84 -5.81 6.86
CA GLY A 20 -5.72 -6.01 7.78
C GLY A 20 -4.51 -6.72 7.15
N LYS A 21 -4.51 -6.96 5.84
CA LYS A 21 -3.41 -7.58 5.11
C LYS A 21 -2.40 -6.51 4.69
N VAL A 22 -1.75 -5.91 5.68
CA VAL A 22 -0.91 -4.72 5.48
C VAL A 22 0.31 -5.02 4.61
N ASP A 23 0.92 -6.20 4.75
CA ASP A 23 2.06 -6.61 3.90
C ASP A 23 1.68 -6.73 2.42
N ASP A 24 0.55 -7.39 2.12
CA ASP A 24 0.04 -7.50 0.75
C ASP A 24 -0.35 -6.13 0.16
N ALA A 25 -0.79 -5.19 1.00
CA ALA A 25 -1.10 -3.83 0.61
C ALA A 25 0.16 -3.06 0.21
N LEU A 26 1.26 -3.21 0.97
CA LEU A 26 2.56 -2.60 0.65
C LEU A 26 3.07 -3.05 -0.73
N ASP A 27 3.00 -4.35 -1.03
CA ASP A 27 3.36 -4.88 -2.35
C ASP A 27 2.55 -4.24 -3.48
N CYS A 28 1.26 -3.96 -3.23
CA CYS A 28 0.39 -3.30 -4.21
C CYS A 28 0.78 -1.83 -4.40
N PHE A 29 1.05 -1.09 -3.31
CA PHE A 29 1.49 0.30 -3.42
C PHE A 29 2.85 0.44 -4.09
N GLU A 30 3.78 -0.49 -3.87
CA GLU A 30 5.05 -0.53 -4.59
C GLU A 30 4.86 -0.72 -6.08
N ARG A 31 4.01 -1.65 -6.50
CA ARG A 31 3.67 -1.83 -7.93
C ARG A 31 2.97 -0.61 -8.52
N ALA A 32 2.14 0.09 -7.74
CA ALA A 32 1.53 1.34 -8.18
C ALA A 32 2.58 2.42 -8.43
N ILE A 33 3.56 2.56 -7.53
CA ILE A 33 4.68 3.51 -7.65
C ILE A 33 5.60 3.14 -8.81
N ASP A 34 5.89 1.85 -9.02
CA ASP A 34 6.68 1.38 -10.16
C ASP A 34 5.98 1.69 -11.50
N ALA A 35 4.66 1.54 -11.55
CA ALA A 35 3.86 1.85 -12.73
C ALA A 35 3.73 3.37 -12.97
N ASN A 36 3.58 4.16 -11.91
CA ASN A 36 3.56 5.62 -11.96
C ASN A 36 4.26 6.21 -10.72
N PRO A 37 5.53 6.63 -10.85
CA PRO A 37 6.27 7.21 -9.73
C PRO A 37 5.68 8.50 -9.18
N LYS A 38 4.78 9.16 -9.93
CA LYS A 38 4.07 10.38 -9.54
C LYS A 38 2.70 10.12 -8.91
N ASN A 39 2.32 8.87 -8.66
CA ASN A 39 1.07 8.58 -7.96
C ASN A 39 1.19 8.95 -6.48
N GLU A 40 0.80 10.17 -6.15
CA GLU A 40 0.83 10.70 -4.79
C GLU A 40 -0.01 9.89 -3.81
N ILE A 41 -1.12 9.30 -4.29
CA ILE A 41 -2.02 8.47 -3.48
C ILE A 41 -1.27 7.21 -3.02
N ALA A 42 -0.62 6.49 -3.95
CA ALA A 42 0.17 5.30 -3.61
C ALA A 42 1.29 5.58 -2.61
N HIS A 43 1.99 6.72 -2.74
CA HIS A 43 3.03 7.10 -1.77
C HIS A 43 2.45 7.38 -0.38
N LYS A 44 1.34 8.12 -0.33
CA LYS A 44 0.63 8.45 0.92
C LYS A 44 0.15 7.17 1.61
N ASP A 45 -0.51 6.27 0.89
CA ASP A 45 -1.07 5.05 1.47
C ASP A 45 0.03 4.06 1.89
N LYS A 46 1.13 3.96 1.13
CA LYS A 46 2.33 3.22 1.58
C LYS A 46 2.86 3.75 2.91
N GLY A 47 2.92 5.07 3.06
CA GLY A 47 3.35 5.71 4.31
C GLY A 47 2.44 5.37 5.49
N LEU A 48 1.11 5.40 5.29
CA LEU A 48 0.13 5.03 6.31
C LEU A 48 0.24 3.54 6.71
N ALA A 49 0.39 2.66 5.72
CA ALA A 49 0.58 1.23 5.95
C ALA A 49 1.84 0.94 6.78
N LEU A 50 2.96 1.61 6.49
CA LEU A 50 4.21 1.46 7.27
C LEU A 50 4.05 1.93 8.72
N LEU A 51 3.37 3.06 8.96
CA LEU A 51 3.09 3.54 10.33
C LEU A 51 2.24 2.53 11.11
N LYS A 52 1.28 1.88 10.45
CA LYS A 52 0.43 0.87 11.06
C LYS A 52 1.22 -0.38 11.49
N ILE A 53 2.23 -0.79 10.71
CA ILE A 53 3.14 -1.89 11.07
C ILE A 53 3.98 -1.51 12.29
N ASP A 54 4.64 -0.36 12.24
CA ASP A 54 5.51 0.11 13.34
C ASP A 54 4.76 0.21 14.67
N MET A 55 3.55 0.78 14.65
CA MET A 55 2.66 0.84 15.83
C MET A 55 2.23 -0.55 16.32
N SER A 56 2.03 -1.51 15.42
CA SER A 56 1.63 -2.87 15.79
C SER A 56 2.79 -3.64 16.40
N GLU A 57 4.01 -3.46 15.88
CA GLU A 57 5.22 -4.03 16.45
C GLU A 57 5.52 -3.44 17.84
N GLU A 58 5.35 -2.12 18.01
CA GLU A 58 5.50 -1.46 19.31
C GLU A 58 4.46 -1.97 20.34
N ALA A 59 3.21 -2.17 19.94
CA ALA A 59 2.16 -2.67 20.83
C ALA A 59 2.36 -4.13 21.28
N LEU A 60 3.15 -4.91 20.54
CA LEU A 60 3.46 -6.31 20.87
C LEU A 60 4.73 -6.47 21.73
N ARG A 61 5.43 -5.37 22.03
CA ARG A 61 6.69 -5.36 22.79
C ARG A 61 6.48 -5.14 24.29
#